data_AF-C8WG72-F1
#
_entry.id   AF-C8WG72-F1
#
_cell.length_a   1.000
_cell.length_b   1.000
_cell.length_c   1.000
_cell.angle_alpha   90.00
_cell.angle_beta   90.00
_cell.angle_gamma   90.00
#
_symmetry.space_group_name_H-M   'P 1'
#
loop_
_entity.id
_entity.type
_entity.pdbx_description
1 polymer ?
#
loop_
_entity_poly.entity_id
_entity_poly.type
_entity_poly.pdbx_seq_one_letter_code
_entity_poly.pdbx_strand_id
1 'polypeptide(L)'
;METIITKSQVADAVYAAIPKLACVLPADIEAGLAVARELEGNPRGRAVLDQLIENAAIAAEDRVPICQDTGTVWVSLEIGPDVAVRGDVFADVDDAVARAYDEARLRKSVVRDAVLDRANTGDNTPAFCDVHPVDEPGAARLHVMLKGGGSDNASRVVMLVPGAGKQGIVDELVRCVREKGANACPPLVVGVGIGSTFDKVAGLAKRALMRPVDEPAADDRLRALEEELLAAVNATGIGPGGLGGRTTALAVRVATAPCHIAALPLAINMGCSAMRRITVPLACQPAERLDAAASRRTRSSRDAAGLRTEVRGACAIPRISGTAETLADFAEPASDRSRCARSAADAGEEVRHG
;
A
#
# COMPACT_ATOMS: atom_id res chain seq x y z
N MET A 1 -33.18 8.66 -4.43
CA MET A 1 -32.49 8.20 -5.66
C MET A 1 -31.29 7.43 -5.20
N GLU A 2 -31.22 6.16 -5.57
CA GLU A 2 -30.10 5.30 -5.17
C GLU A 2 -28.86 5.71 -5.97
N THR A 3 -27.79 6.08 -5.27
CA THR A 3 -26.51 6.38 -5.89
C THR A 3 -25.61 5.16 -5.88
N ILE A 4 -24.88 4.93 -6.97
CA ILE A 4 -24.12 3.70 -7.18
C ILE A 4 -22.64 4.00 -7.46
N ILE A 5 -21.78 3.15 -6.90
CA ILE A 5 -20.34 3.10 -7.23
C ILE A 5 -20.10 2.00 -8.26
N THR A 6 -19.41 2.37 -9.33
CA THR A 6 -19.09 1.44 -10.42
C THR A 6 -17.70 0.84 -10.26
N LYS A 7 -17.52 -0.37 -10.80
CA LYS A 7 -16.21 -1.03 -10.82
C LYS A 7 -15.13 -0.26 -11.56
N SER A 8 -15.48 0.48 -12.61
CA SER A 8 -14.53 1.33 -13.35
C SER A 8 -14.05 2.50 -12.49
N GLN A 9 -14.92 3.14 -11.70
CA GLN A 9 -14.51 4.21 -10.79
C GLN A 9 -13.50 3.71 -9.75
N VAL A 10 -13.72 2.51 -9.22
CA VAL A 10 -12.80 1.90 -8.25
C VAL A 10 -11.48 1.56 -8.93
N ALA A 11 -11.51 0.88 -10.07
CA ALA A 11 -10.31 0.50 -10.81
C ALA A 11 -9.47 1.71 -11.27
N ASP A 12 -10.12 2.76 -11.80
CA ASP A 12 -9.46 3.99 -12.24
C ASP A 12 -8.78 4.71 -11.06
N ALA A 13 -9.45 4.77 -9.91
CA ALA A 13 -8.90 5.37 -8.69
C ALA A 13 -7.69 4.56 -8.16
N VAL A 14 -7.76 3.22 -8.19
CA VAL A 14 -6.62 2.35 -7.82
C VAL A 14 -5.45 2.55 -8.77
N TYR A 15 -5.68 2.48 -10.09
CA TYR A 15 -4.64 2.67 -11.10
C TYR A 15 -3.93 4.03 -10.93
N ALA A 16 -4.69 5.10 -10.74
CA ALA A 16 -4.14 6.44 -10.54
C ALA A 16 -3.38 6.60 -9.21
N ALA A 17 -3.79 5.90 -8.15
CA ALA A 17 -3.19 6.00 -6.83
C ALA A 17 -1.81 5.33 -6.74
N ILE A 18 -1.62 4.17 -7.39
CA ILE A 18 -0.44 3.31 -7.21
C ILE A 18 0.90 4.03 -7.49
N PRO A 19 1.11 4.68 -8.66
CA PRO A 19 2.39 5.34 -8.94
C PRO A 19 2.68 6.48 -7.96
N LYS A 20 1.64 7.24 -7.58
CA LYS A 20 1.77 8.32 -6.60
C LYS A 20 2.17 7.76 -5.23
N LEU A 21 1.48 6.74 -4.75
CA LEU A 21 1.77 6.10 -3.47
C LEU A 21 3.16 5.46 -3.42
N ALA A 22 3.66 4.95 -4.54
CA ALA A 22 4.97 4.34 -4.59
C ALA A 22 6.11 5.35 -4.39
N CYS A 23 5.93 6.59 -4.86
CA CYS A 23 7.00 7.60 -4.92
C CYS A 23 6.85 8.75 -3.92
N VAL A 24 5.63 9.04 -3.43
CA VAL A 24 5.35 10.21 -2.59
C VAL A 24 4.76 9.78 -1.26
N LEU A 25 5.38 10.20 -0.15
CA LEU A 25 4.81 10.00 1.18
C LEU A 25 3.61 10.92 1.41
N PRO A 26 2.62 10.50 2.20
CA PRO A 26 1.61 11.40 2.71
C PRO A 26 2.23 12.55 3.51
N ALA A 27 1.70 13.77 3.34
CA ALA A 27 2.26 14.98 3.94
C ALA A 27 2.35 14.91 5.48
N ASP A 28 1.40 14.23 6.12
CA ASP A 28 1.40 14.02 7.57
C ASP A 28 2.61 13.18 8.01
N ILE A 29 3.02 12.19 7.20
CA ILE A 29 4.19 11.35 7.48
C ILE A 29 5.49 12.15 7.31
N GLU A 30 5.60 12.94 6.25
CA GLU A 30 6.77 13.81 6.02
C GLU A 30 6.93 14.82 7.17
N ALA A 31 5.84 15.48 7.56
CA ALA A 31 5.82 16.39 8.70
C ALA A 31 6.20 15.68 10.00
N GLY A 32 5.66 14.47 10.23
CA GLY A 32 6.00 13.63 11.38
C GLY A 32 7.48 13.26 11.43
N LEU A 33 8.09 12.91 10.30
CA LEU A 33 9.53 12.63 10.20
C LEU A 33 10.37 13.87 10.49
N ALA A 34 9.98 15.03 9.95
CA ALA A 34 10.68 16.30 10.22
C ALA A 34 10.65 16.67 11.71
N VAL A 35 9.47 16.57 12.36
CA VAL A 35 9.35 16.81 13.81
C VAL A 35 10.16 15.80 14.61
N ALA A 36 10.10 14.51 14.25
CA ALA A 36 10.91 13.49 14.89
C ALA A 36 12.41 13.78 14.76
N ARG A 37 12.85 14.29 13.60
CA ARG A 37 14.24 14.62 13.32
C ARG A 37 14.76 15.79 14.15
N GLU A 38 13.91 16.77 14.44
CA GLU A 38 14.27 17.91 15.31
C GLU A 38 14.32 17.52 16.78
N LEU A 39 13.48 16.58 17.22
CA LEU A 39 13.40 16.13 18.62
C LEU A 39 14.37 15.00 18.97
N GLU A 40 15.00 14.36 17.98
CA GLU A 40 15.89 13.23 18.19
C GLU A 40 17.27 13.69 18.69
N GLY A 41 17.63 13.29 19.90
CA GLY A 41 18.94 13.59 20.50
C GLY A 41 20.01 12.56 20.16
N ASN A 42 19.62 11.34 19.79
CA ASN A 42 20.57 10.27 19.48
C ASN A 42 21.20 10.48 18.08
N PRO A 43 22.54 10.56 17.94
CA PRO A 43 23.18 10.78 16.63
C PRO A 43 22.84 9.74 15.57
N ARG A 44 22.68 8.46 15.97
CA ARG A 44 22.29 7.38 15.03
C ARG A 44 20.84 7.54 14.59
N GLY A 45 19.95 7.81 15.54
CA GLY A 45 18.53 8.07 15.25
C GLY A 45 18.36 9.26 14.30
N ARG A 46 19.08 10.36 14.54
CA ARG A 46 19.10 11.54 13.65
C ARG A 46 19.56 11.19 12.24
N ALA A 47 20.66 10.46 12.10
CA ALA A 47 21.20 10.06 10.80
C ALA A 47 20.21 9.19 10.00
N VAL A 48 19.50 8.26 10.66
CA VAL A 48 18.46 7.48 10.00
C VAL A 48 17.29 8.36 9.56
N LEU A 49 16.84 9.28 10.41
CA LEU A 49 15.76 10.20 10.07
C LEU A 49 16.14 11.14 8.90
N ASP A 50 17.39 11.62 8.87
CA ASP A 50 17.93 12.41 7.74
C ASP A 50 17.86 11.60 6.44
N GLN A 51 18.32 10.35 6.46
CA GLN A 51 18.27 9.45 5.29
C GLN A 51 16.83 9.17 4.83
N LEU A 52 15.88 9.00 5.76
CA LEU A 52 14.48 8.78 5.42
C LEU A 52 13.86 10.01 4.74
N ILE A 53 14.16 11.21 5.23
CA ILE A 53 13.68 12.47 4.66
C ILE A 53 14.31 12.71 3.29
N GLU A 54 15.63 12.53 3.16
CA GLU A 54 16.34 12.65 1.88
C GLU A 54 15.82 11.64 0.85
N ASN A 55 15.64 10.38 1.24
CA ASN A 55 15.09 9.35 0.38
C ASN A 55 13.66 9.67 -0.08
N ALA A 56 12.82 10.25 0.78
CA ALA A 56 11.48 10.69 0.40
C ALA A 56 11.53 11.83 -0.63
N ALA A 57 12.44 12.79 -0.46
CA ALA A 57 12.63 13.89 -1.41
C ALA A 57 13.11 13.37 -2.78
N ILE A 58 14.12 12.49 -2.81
CA ILE A 58 14.63 11.85 -4.02
C ILE A 58 13.51 11.05 -4.71
N ALA A 59 12.76 10.25 -3.97
CA ALA A 59 11.66 9.45 -4.50
C ALA A 59 10.60 10.31 -5.21
N ALA A 60 10.25 11.45 -4.62
CA ALA A 60 9.28 12.38 -5.18
C ALA A 60 9.83 13.13 -6.42
N GLU A 61 11.08 13.61 -6.37
CA GLU A 61 11.73 14.37 -7.44
C GLU A 61 12.02 13.48 -8.66
N ASP A 62 12.69 12.36 -8.45
CA ASP A 62 13.15 11.44 -9.51
C ASP A 62 12.06 10.47 -9.96
N ARG A 63 10.91 10.47 -9.27
CA ARG A 63 9.78 9.54 -9.47
C ARG A 63 10.20 8.07 -9.37
N VAL A 64 11.07 7.77 -8.41
CA VAL A 64 11.49 6.40 -8.09
C VAL A 64 10.77 5.89 -6.84
N PRO A 65 10.51 4.58 -6.72
CA PRO A 65 9.82 4.06 -5.55
C PRO A 65 10.61 4.32 -4.26
N ILE A 66 9.93 4.80 -3.22
CA ILE A 66 10.56 5.14 -1.93
C ILE A 66 11.18 3.93 -1.22
N CYS A 67 10.73 2.72 -1.57
CA CYS A 67 11.21 1.47 -1.01
C CYS A 67 11.24 0.41 -2.10
N GLN A 68 12.27 -0.44 -2.05
CA GLN A 68 12.40 -1.62 -2.93
C GLN A 68 11.20 -2.55 -2.83
N ASP A 69 10.56 -2.60 -1.65
CA ASP A 69 9.28 -3.28 -1.46
C ASP A 69 8.12 -2.33 -1.76
N THR A 70 7.68 -2.31 -3.02
CA THR A 70 6.51 -1.57 -3.48
C THR A 70 5.19 -2.09 -2.90
N GLY A 71 5.23 -3.21 -2.16
CA GLY A 71 4.12 -3.70 -1.35
C GLY A 71 3.00 -4.39 -2.12
N THR A 72 2.09 -4.99 -1.35
CA THR A 72 0.80 -5.49 -1.84
C THR A 72 -0.24 -4.37 -1.85
N VAL A 73 -1.20 -4.45 -2.75
CA VAL A 73 -2.28 -3.45 -2.85
C VAL A 73 -3.42 -3.88 -1.95
N TRP A 74 -3.71 -3.08 -0.93
CA TRP A 74 -4.94 -3.20 -0.13
C TRP A 74 -5.91 -2.09 -0.55
N VAL A 75 -7.16 -2.47 -0.77
CA VAL A 75 -8.24 -1.57 -1.21
C VAL A 75 -9.45 -1.77 -0.30
N SER A 76 -9.95 -0.70 0.31
CA SER A 76 -11.18 -0.76 1.10
C SER A 76 -12.16 0.31 0.63
N LEU A 77 -13.34 -0.13 0.20
CA LEU A 77 -14.42 0.75 -0.23
C LEU A 77 -15.34 1.03 0.96
N GLU A 78 -15.26 2.25 1.48
CA GLU A 78 -16.08 2.73 2.58
C GLU A 78 -17.36 3.39 2.05
N ILE A 79 -18.53 2.90 2.49
CA ILE A 79 -19.83 3.28 1.93
C ILE A 79 -20.88 3.61 2.99
N GLY A 80 -21.67 4.65 2.74
CA GLY A 80 -22.85 5.01 3.52
C GLY A 80 -24.06 4.13 3.22
N PRO A 81 -25.12 4.21 4.05
CA PRO A 81 -26.32 3.37 3.94
C PRO A 81 -27.14 3.61 2.67
N ASP A 82 -26.95 4.73 1.98
CA ASP A 82 -27.65 5.17 0.77
C ASP A 82 -26.82 5.00 -0.52
N VAL A 83 -25.66 4.34 -0.43
CA VAL A 83 -24.77 4.06 -1.55
C VAL A 83 -24.83 2.58 -1.95
N ALA A 84 -25.30 2.31 -3.17
CA ALA A 84 -25.36 0.97 -3.73
C ALA A 84 -24.00 0.52 -4.25
N VAL A 85 -23.67 -0.74 -3.96
CA VAL A 85 -22.45 -1.42 -4.42
C VAL A 85 -22.84 -2.74 -5.07
N ARG A 86 -22.42 -2.93 -6.32
CA ARG A 86 -22.63 -4.19 -7.03
C ARG A 86 -21.62 -5.24 -6.55
N GLY A 87 -22.01 -6.51 -6.56
CA GLY A 87 -21.14 -7.61 -6.14
C GLY A 87 -19.84 -7.75 -6.97
N ASP A 88 -19.77 -7.13 -8.14
CA ASP A 88 -18.60 -7.08 -9.03
C ASP A 88 -17.79 -5.78 -8.93
N VAL A 89 -17.97 -4.98 -7.85
CA VAL A 89 -17.33 -3.65 -7.71
C VAL A 89 -15.80 -3.68 -7.83
N PHE A 90 -15.15 -4.81 -7.54
CA PHE A 90 -13.69 -4.94 -7.63
C PHE A 90 -13.21 -5.71 -8.88
N ALA A 91 -14.10 -6.10 -9.80
CA ALA A 91 -13.76 -7.00 -10.91
C ALA A 91 -12.69 -6.48 -11.87
N ASP A 92 -12.50 -5.15 -11.95
CA ASP A 92 -11.51 -4.52 -12.83
C ASP A 92 -10.25 -4.05 -12.06
N VAL A 93 -10.16 -4.32 -10.75
CA VAL A 93 -9.06 -3.83 -9.89
C VAL A 93 -7.75 -4.56 -10.18
N ASP A 94 -7.76 -5.87 -10.37
CA ASP A 94 -6.53 -6.63 -10.63
C ASP A 94 -5.86 -6.20 -11.94
N ASP A 95 -6.65 -5.98 -13.00
CA ASP A 95 -6.16 -5.42 -14.26
C ASP A 95 -5.55 -4.02 -14.08
N ALA A 96 -6.19 -3.17 -13.25
CA ALA A 96 -5.67 -1.85 -12.91
C ALA A 96 -4.35 -1.93 -12.13
N VAL A 97 -4.23 -2.86 -11.17
CA VAL A 97 -2.99 -3.11 -10.42
C VAL A 97 -1.88 -3.60 -11.35
N ALA A 98 -2.15 -4.62 -12.15
CA ALA A 98 -1.17 -5.21 -13.07
C ALA A 98 -0.58 -4.14 -14.00
N ARG A 99 -1.45 -3.32 -14.60
CA ARG A 99 -1.05 -2.21 -15.47
C ARG A 99 -0.24 -1.15 -14.71
N ALA A 100 -0.72 -0.69 -13.57
CA ALA A 100 -0.03 0.36 -12.81
C ALA A 100 1.36 -0.10 -12.34
N TYR A 101 1.51 -1.36 -11.89
CA TYR A 101 2.80 -1.90 -11.48
C TYR A 101 3.77 -2.07 -12.64
N ASP A 102 3.27 -2.46 -13.82
CA ASP A 102 4.09 -2.61 -15.02
C ASP A 102 4.56 -1.24 -15.56
N GLU A 103 3.61 -0.33 -15.79
CA GLU A 103 3.86 0.99 -16.36
C GLU A 103 4.75 1.85 -15.45
N ALA A 104 4.56 1.79 -14.13
CA ALA A 104 5.39 2.50 -13.16
C ALA A 104 6.66 1.72 -12.74
N ARG A 105 6.94 0.58 -13.37
CA ARG A 105 8.15 -0.25 -13.14
C ARG A 105 8.36 -0.63 -11.68
N LEU A 106 7.27 -0.96 -11.00
CA LEU A 106 7.26 -1.34 -9.59
C LEU A 106 7.62 -2.81 -9.41
N ARG A 107 8.13 -3.17 -8.21
CA ARG A 107 8.43 -4.56 -7.89
C ARG A 107 7.13 -5.38 -7.74
N LYS A 108 7.06 -6.51 -8.39
CA LYS A 108 5.95 -7.46 -8.29
C LYS A 108 6.29 -8.51 -7.22
N SER A 109 5.59 -8.49 -6.10
CA SER A 109 5.95 -9.16 -4.83
C SER A 109 4.92 -10.19 -4.36
N VAL A 110 3.87 -10.46 -5.14
CA VAL A 110 2.83 -11.45 -4.81
C VAL A 110 3.20 -12.83 -5.37
N VAL A 111 2.93 -13.87 -4.58
CA VAL A 111 3.07 -15.28 -4.95
C VAL A 111 1.70 -15.90 -5.22
N ARG A 112 1.63 -16.87 -6.13
CA ARG A 112 0.37 -17.53 -6.54
C ARG A 112 -0.32 -18.26 -5.39
N ASP A 113 0.46 -18.90 -4.54
CA ASP A 113 0.01 -19.62 -3.36
C ASP A 113 1.05 -19.50 -2.23
N ALA A 114 0.57 -19.46 -0.98
CA ALA A 114 1.44 -19.26 0.17
C ALA A 114 2.28 -20.50 0.54
N VAL A 115 1.85 -21.71 0.17
CA VAL A 115 2.40 -22.99 0.62
C VAL A 115 2.81 -23.89 -0.56
N LEU A 116 1.93 -24.06 -1.55
CA LEU A 116 2.04 -25.07 -2.61
C LEU A 116 2.79 -24.58 -3.84
N ASP A 117 2.40 -23.42 -4.37
CA ASP A 117 3.02 -22.77 -5.52
C ASP A 117 3.45 -21.34 -5.18
N ARG A 118 4.68 -21.22 -4.70
CA ARG A 118 5.25 -19.92 -4.35
C ARG A 118 5.83 -19.17 -5.56
N ALA A 119 5.51 -19.56 -6.79
CA ALA A 119 5.91 -18.79 -7.97
C ALA A 119 5.31 -17.38 -7.92
N ASN A 120 6.06 -16.40 -8.42
CA ASN A 120 5.59 -15.02 -8.51
C ASN A 120 4.40 -14.94 -9.50
N THR A 121 3.43 -14.07 -9.23
CA THR A 121 2.29 -13.87 -10.14
C THR A 121 2.70 -13.16 -11.43
N GLY A 122 3.77 -12.35 -11.38
CA GLY A 122 4.30 -11.61 -12.52
C GLY A 122 3.66 -10.25 -12.76
N ASP A 123 2.71 -9.86 -11.90
CA ASP A 123 1.91 -8.63 -12.03
C ASP A 123 1.50 -8.00 -10.69
N ASN A 124 1.91 -8.58 -9.55
CA ASN A 124 1.57 -8.13 -8.20
C ASN A 124 0.08 -8.26 -7.82
N THR A 125 -0.70 -9.04 -8.58
CA THR A 125 -2.10 -9.37 -8.28
C THR A 125 -2.19 -10.66 -7.46
N PRO A 126 -3.31 -10.93 -6.74
CA PRO A 126 -4.50 -10.08 -6.62
C PRO A 126 -4.31 -8.90 -5.65
N ALA A 127 -5.14 -7.87 -5.83
CA ALA A 127 -5.37 -6.85 -4.81
C ALA A 127 -6.24 -7.43 -3.67
N PHE A 128 -5.94 -7.03 -2.44
CA PHE A 128 -6.71 -7.44 -1.26
C PHE A 128 -7.82 -6.42 -1.00
N CYS A 129 -9.05 -6.76 -1.42
CA CYS A 129 -10.17 -5.83 -1.42
C CYS A 129 -11.22 -6.14 -0.33
N ASP A 130 -11.78 -5.12 0.31
CA ASP A 130 -12.93 -5.23 1.20
C ASP A 130 -13.92 -4.06 1.05
N VAL A 131 -15.17 -4.29 1.45
CA VAL A 131 -16.20 -3.24 1.56
C VAL A 131 -16.45 -2.98 3.04
N HIS A 132 -16.44 -1.70 3.43
CA HIS A 132 -16.67 -1.26 4.80
C HIS A 132 -17.89 -0.33 4.88
N PRO A 133 -19.06 -0.83 5.34
CA PRO A 133 -20.20 0.03 5.59
C PRO A 133 -19.96 0.97 6.79
N VAL A 134 -20.40 2.22 6.67
CA VAL A 134 -20.42 3.23 7.73
C VAL A 134 -21.80 3.88 7.81
N ASP A 135 -22.11 4.51 8.94
CA ASP A 135 -23.42 5.13 9.18
C ASP A 135 -23.58 6.52 8.54
N GLU A 136 -22.51 7.08 7.96
CA GLU A 136 -22.50 8.40 7.33
C GLU A 136 -23.22 8.38 5.97
N PRO A 137 -24.38 9.06 5.81
CA PRO A 137 -25.08 9.12 4.54
C PRO A 137 -24.24 9.84 3.47
N GLY A 138 -24.25 9.30 2.26
CA GLY A 138 -23.48 9.78 1.11
C GLY A 138 -22.00 9.44 1.15
N ALA A 139 -21.51 8.76 2.19
CA ALA A 139 -20.11 8.35 2.26
C ALA A 139 -19.78 7.41 1.10
N ALA A 140 -18.76 7.78 0.33
CA ALA A 140 -18.20 6.96 -0.74
C ALA A 140 -16.71 7.28 -0.84
N ARG A 141 -15.90 6.48 -0.15
CA ARG A 141 -14.45 6.71 -0.03
C ARG A 141 -13.72 5.43 -0.37
N LEU A 142 -12.68 5.54 -1.18
CA LEU A 142 -11.79 4.45 -1.52
C LEU A 142 -10.46 4.64 -0.80
N HIS A 143 -10.16 3.74 0.12
CA HIS A 143 -8.87 3.68 0.79
C HIS A 143 -7.94 2.77 0.00
N VAL A 144 -6.76 3.26 -0.36
CA VAL A 144 -5.72 2.48 -1.04
C VAL A 144 -4.44 2.55 -0.23
N MET A 145 -3.82 1.40 0.01
CA MET A 145 -2.55 1.30 0.74
C MET A 145 -1.61 0.33 0.03
N LEU A 146 -0.36 0.74 -0.14
CA LEU A 146 0.72 -0.14 -0.63
C LEU A 146 1.48 -0.71 0.56
N LYS A 147 1.04 -1.88 1.05
CA LYS A 147 1.57 -2.44 2.29
C LYS A 147 2.83 -3.25 2.05
N GLY A 148 3.94 -2.84 2.66
CA GLY A 148 5.17 -3.62 2.65
C GLY A 148 5.03 -4.92 3.46
N GLY A 149 5.61 -6.01 2.97
CA GLY A 149 5.51 -7.33 3.61
C GLY A 149 6.17 -7.36 4.99
N GLY A 150 7.29 -6.64 5.17
CA GLY A 150 7.99 -6.57 6.47
C GLY A 150 7.11 -6.01 7.59
N SER A 151 6.42 -4.90 7.32
CA SER A 151 5.53 -4.29 8.32
C SER A 151 4.25 -5.08 8.53
N ASP A 152 3.72 -5.76 7.51
CA ASP A 152 2.56 -6.64 7.70
C ASP A 152 2.92 -7.88 8.55
N ASN A 153 4.07 -8.51 8.31
CA ASN A 153 4.56 -9.65 9.09
C ASN A 153 4.89 -9.27 10.54
N ALA A 154 5.19 -8.00 10.80
CA ALA A 154 5.42 -7.46 12.14
C ALA A 154 4.12 -7.25 12.95
N SER A 155 2.95 -7.45 12.34
CA SER A 155 1.65 -7.29 12.98
C SER A 155 1.26 -8.49 13.86
N ARG A 156 0.21 -8.32 14.68
CA ARG A 156 -0.29 -9.33 15.61
C ARG A 156 -1.79 -9.23 15.80
N VAL A 157 -2.44 -10.38 15.94
CA VAL A 157 -3.81 -10.52 16.46
C VAL A 157 -3.75 -11.42 17.69
N VAL A 158 -4.44 -11.03 18.75
CA VAL A 158 -4.45 -11.73 20.03
C VAL A 158 -5.77 -11.54 20.74
N MET A 159 -6.29 -12.60 21.36
CA MET A 159 -7.51 -12.53 22.16
C MET A 159 -7.11 -12.47 23.62
N LEU A 160 -7.19 -11.28 24.22
CA LEU A 160 -6.93 -11.11 25.64
C LEU A 160 -8.16 -11.53 26.44
N VAL A 161 -7.93 -11.91 27.71
CA VAL A 161 -9.02 -12.04 28.67
C VAL A 161 -9.52 -10.64 29.06
N PRO A 162 -10.84 -10.43 29.26
CA PRO A 162 -11.38 -9.12 29.63
C PRO A 162 -10.72 -8.51 30.87
N GLY A 163 -10.35 -9.35 31.85
CA GLY A 163 -9.67 -8.92 33.08
C GLY A 163 -8.27 -8.32 32.86
N ALA A 164 -7.65 -8.51 31.70
CA ALA A 164 -6.39 -7.86 31.35
C ALA A 164 -6.57 -6.33 31.19
N GLY A 165 -7.78 -5.90 30.78
CA GLY A 165 -8.16 -4.51 30.67
C GLY A 165 -7.18 -3.67 29.84
N LYS A 166 -7.09 -2.38 30.17
CA LYS A 166 -6.22 -1.43 29.47
C LYS A 166 -4.74 -1.80 29.61
N GLN A 167 -4.29 -2.22 30.79
CA GLN A 167 -2.88 -2.55 31.02
C GLN A 167 -2.43 -3.71 30.12
N GLY A 168 -3.26 -4.76 29.98
CA GLY A 168 -2.95 -5.88 29.09
C GLY A 168 -2.79 -5.46 27.62
N ILE A 169 -3.52 -4.44 27.18
CA ILE A 169 -3.36 -3.87 25.83
C ILE A 169 -2.01 -3.17 25.69
N VAL A 170 -1.64 -2.35 26.67
CA VAL A 170 -0.34 -1.65 26.70
C VAL A 170 0.81 -2.66 26.71
N ASP A 171 0.73 -3.66 27.58
CA ASP A 171 1.76 -4.70 27.74
C ASP A 171 1.95 -5.50 26.45
N GLU A 172 0.85 -5.90 25.81
CA GLU A 172 0.88 -6.68 24.58
C GLU A 172 1.34 -5.86 23.38
N LEU A 173 0.98 -4.56 23.31
CA LEU A 173 1.53 -3.64 22.32
C LEU A 173 3.05 -3.50 22.46
N VAL A 174 3.53 -3.18 23.67
CA VAL A 174 4.96 -3.02 23.94
C VAL A 174 5.72 -4.31 23.66
N ARG A 175 5.16 -5.47 24.04
CA ARG A 175 5.72 -6.78 23.73
C ARG A 175 5.83 -7.00 22.21
N CYS A 176 4.76 -6.76 21.46
CA CYS A 176 4.78 -6.91 20.00
C CYS A 176 5.82 -5.99 19.35
N VAL A 177 5.92 -4.74 19.80
CA VAL A 177 6.92 -3.78 19.32
C VAL A 177 8.35 -4.23 19.66
N ARG A 178 8.60 -4.72 20.88
CA ARG A 178 9.93 -5.24 21.27
C ARG A 178 10.35 -6.45 20.44
N GLU A 179 9.42 -7.37 20.19
CA GLU A 179 9.72 -8.61 19.46
C GLU A 179 9.88 -8.37 17.94
N LYS A 180 9.13 -7.43 17.36
CA LYS A 180 9.01 -7.31 15.90
C LYS A 180 9.26 -5.91 15.33
N GLY A 181 9.22 -4.86 16.14
CA GLY A 181 9.21 -3.46 15.69
C GLY A 181 10.47 -3.05 14.91
N ALA A 182 11.65 -3.51 15.33
CA ALA A 182 12.91 -3.24 14.63
C ALA A 182 12.91 -3.80 13.19
N ASN A 183 12.19 -4.91 12.94
CA ASN A 183 12.08 -5.53 11.61
C ASN A 183 11.05 -4.84 10.70
N ALA A 184 10.37 -3.79 11.20
CA ALA A 184 9.35 -3.05 10.46
C ALA A 184 9.79 -1.62 10.09
N CYS A 185 11.10 -1.38 10.00
CA CYS A 185 11.69 -0.10 9.55
C CYS A 185 11.09 1.12 10.27
N PRO A 186 11.28 1.26 11.60
CA PRO A 186 10.81 2.42 12.35
C PRO A 186 11.47 3.72 11.84
N PRO A 187 10.86 4.90 12.00
CA PRO A 187 9.67 5.18 12.82
C PRO A 187 8.38 4.55 12.30
N LEU A 188 7.62 3.92 13.20
CA LEU A 188 6.36 3.25 12.88
C LEU A 188 5.16 4.20 12.91
N VAL A 189 4.10 3.86 12.18
CA VAL A 189 2.73 4.26 12.51
C VAL A 189 2.02 2.98 12.94
N VAL A 190 1.48 2.94 14.16
CA VAL A 190 0.88 1.71 14.69
C VAL A 190 -0.64 1.83 14.74
N GLY A 191 -1.33 1.01 13.96
CA GLY A 191 -2.77 0.87 14.02
C GLY A 191 -3.15 -0.15 15.08
N VAL A 192 -4.05 0.20 16.00
CA VAL A 192 -4.50 -0.65 17.09
C VAL A 192 -6.01 -0.82 17.01
N GLY A 193 -6.46 -2.05 16.81
CA GLY A 193 -7.87 -2.44 16.81
C GLY A 193 -8.22 -3.12 18.13
N ILE A 194 -9.25 -2.65 18.82
CA ILE A 194 -9.70 -3.20 20.11
C ILE A 194 -11.19 -3.57 20.02
N GLY A 195 -11.52 -4.81 20.38
CA GLY A 195 -12.88 -5.34 20.33
C GLY A 195 -13.22 -6.03 19.01
N SER A 196 -14.50 -6.05 18.62
CA SER A 196 -15.01 -6.82 17.48
C SER A 196 -14.91 -8.36 17.67
N THR A 197 -14.81 -9.10 16.56
CA THR A 197 -14.56 -10.55 16.51
C THR A 197 -13.15 -10.85 16.00
N PHE A 198 -12.71 -12.11 16.14
CA PHE A 198 -11.39 -12.58 15.72
C PHE A 198 -11.03 -12.17 14.28
N ASP A 199 -11.96 -12.32 13.35
CA ASP A 199 -11.76 -12.03 11.92
C ASP A 199 -11.79 -10.52 11.61
N LYS A 200 -12.56 -9.74 12.37
CA LYS A 200 -12.78 -8.31 12.08
C LYS A 200 -11.81 -7.35 12.78
N VAL A 201 -11.25 -7.74 13.92
CA VAL A 201 -10.34 -6.87 14.70
C VAL A 201 -9.06 -6.50 13.92
N ALA A 202 -8.56 -7.41 13.07
CA ALA A 202 -7.41 -7.14 12.20
C ALA A 202 -7.71 -6.04 11.17
N GLY A 203 -8.89 -6.08 10.55
CA GLY A 203 -9.36 -5.04 9.64
C GLY A 203 -9.55 -3.69 10.33
N LEU A 204 -10.01 -3.71 11.58
CA LEU A 204 -10.14 -2.50 12.41
C LEU A 204 -8.77 -1.83 12.65
N ALA A 205 -7.75 -2.60 13.02
CA ALA A 205 -6.38 -2.11 13.16
C ALA A 205 -5.78 -1.60 11.84
N LYS A 206 -6.05 -2.29 10.73
CA LYS A 206 -5.60 -1.88 9.39
C LYS A 206 -6.22 -0.54 8.98
N ARG A 207 -7.52 -0.34 9.20
CA ARG A 207 -8.20 0.93 8.91
C ARG A 207 -7.72 2.06 9.82
N ALA A 208 -7.36 1.78 11.07
CA ALA A 208 -6.81 2.80 11.96
C ALA A 208 -5.53 3.47 11.39
N LEU A 209 -4.75 2.73 10.60
CA LEU A 209 -3.59 3.28 9.89
C LEU A 209 -3.95 4.33 8.82
N MET A 210 -5.20 4.39 8.36
CA MET A 210 -5.64 5.41 7.39
C MET A 210 -5.76 6.80 8.01
N ARG A 211 -5.84 6.92 9.34
CA ARG A 211 -5.91 8.21 10.03
C ARG A 211 -4.57 8.96 9.92
N PRO A 212 -4.56 10.27 9.62
CA PRO A 212 -3.34 11.09 9.61
C PRO A 212 -2.63 11.12 10.97
N VAL A 213 -1.30 11.24 10.98
CA VAL A 213 -0.47 11.25 12.21
C VAL A 213 -0.57 12.56 13.01
N ASP A 214 -1.08 13.61 12.38
CA ASP A 214 -1.39 14.92 12.97
C ASP A 214 -2.87 15.07 13.38
N GLU A 215 -3.71 14.07 13.11
CA GLU A 215 -5.13 14.03 13.51
C GLU A 215 -5.39 13.03 14.66
N PRO A 216 -5.31 13.48 15.93
CA PRO A 216 -5.65 12.65 17.09
C PRO A 216 -7.16 12.33 17.13
N ALA A 217 -7.55 11.39 17.97
CA ALA A 217 -8.96 11.04 18.13
C ALA A 217 -9.78 12.24 18.63
N ALA A 218 -11.01 12.38 18.10
CA ALA A 218 -11.94 13.43 18.51
C ALA A 218 -12.48 13.20 19.94
N ASP A 219 -12.60 11.94 20.37
CA ASP A 219 -12.95 11.58 21.74
C ASP A 219 -11.73 11.72 22.66
N ASP A 220 -11.86 12.52 23.72
CA ASP A 220 -10.75 12.84 24.64
C ASP A 220 -10.19 11.59 25.34
N ARG A 221 -11.02 10.58 25.63
CA ARG A 221 -10.58 9.35 26.32
C ARG A 221 -9.78 8.48 25.37
N LEU A 222 -10.22 8.37 24.11
CA LEU A 222 -9.51 7.66 23.07
C LEU A 222 -8.19 8.37 22.72
N ARG A 223 -8.17 9.71 22.67
CA ARG A 223 -6.95 10.49 22.46
C ARG A 223 -5.93 10.24 23.57
N ALA A 224 -6.37 10.28 24.83
CA ALA A 224 -5.49 9.97 25.96
C ALA A 224 -4.90 8.55 25.88
N LEU A 225 -5.69 7.58 25.39
CA LEU A 225 -5.20 6.22 25.14
C LEU A 225 -4.17 6.17 24.01
N GLU A 226 -4.38 6.89 22.90
CA GLU A 226 -3.40 7.00 21.80
C GLU A 226 -2.07 7.56 22.29
N GLU A 227 -2.11 8.62 23.10
CA GLU A 227 -0.93 9.26 23.69
C GLU A 227 -0.20 8.31 24.67
N GLU A 228 -0.94 7.62 25.54
CA GLU A 228 -0.40 6.63 26.48
C GLU A 228 0.32 5.49 25.74
N LEU A 229 -0.32 4.94 24.70
CA LEU A 229 0.26 3.87 23.89
C LEU A 229 1.49 4.35 23.10
N LEU A 230 1.45 5.54 22.52
CA LEU A 230 2.59 6.13 21.80
C LEU A 230 3.78 6.35 22.74
N ALA A 231 3.53 6.89 23.94
CA ALA A 231 4.55 7.08 24.95
C ALA A 231 5.18 5.74 25.37
N ALA A 232 4.36 4.70 25.59
CA ALA A 232 4.84 3.36 25.92
C ALA A 232 5.69 2.74 24.80
N VAL A 233 5.28 2.90 23.54
CA VAL A 233 6.04 2.45 22.36
C VAL A 233 7.37 3.17 22.24
N ASN A 234 7.40 4.50 22.39
CA ASN A 234 8.64 5.27 22.29
C ASN A 234 9.58 5.04 23.48
N ALA A 235 9.03 4.76 24.67
CA ALA A 235 9.83 4.37 25.84
C ALA A 235 10.59 3.04 25.66
N THR A 236 10.30 2.25 24.62
CA THR A 236 11.10 1.05 24.30
C THR A 236 12.52 1.38 23.86
N GLY A 237 12.78 2.60 23.36
CA GLY A 237 14.10 3.04 22.91
C GLY A 237 14.63 2.31 21.67
N ILE A 238 13.78 1.56 20.94
CA ILE A 238 14.15 0.91 19.68
C ILE A 238 14.60 1.96 18.65
N GLY A 239 13.87 3.08 18.58
CA GLY A 239 14.22 4.26 17.80
C GLY A 239 14.21 4.06 16.28
N PRO A 240 14.60 5.10 15.52
CA PRO A 240 14.65 5.06 14.06
C PRO A 240 15.57 3.95 13.55
N GLY A 241 15.11 3.22 12.53
CA GLY A 241 15.82 2.08 11.92
C GLY A 241 16.05 0.88 12.85
N GLY A 242 15.56 0.91 14.10
CA GLY A 242 15.86 -0.11 15.10
C GLY A 242 17.25 0.02 15.73
N LEU A 243 17.89 1.19 15.60
CA LEU A 243 19.28 1.42 15.99
C LEU A 243 19.44 2.27 17.26
N GLY A 244 18.35 2.45 18.00
CA GLY A 244 18.28 3.29 19.19
C GLY A 244 17.84 4.72 18.88
N GLY A 245 17.15 5.33 19.83
CA GLY A 245 16.63 6.70 19.70
C GLY A 245 15.31 6.88 20.43
N ARG A 246 14.79 8.10 20.37
CA ARG A 246 13.53 8.49 20.99
C ARG A 246 12.31 8.04 20.19
N THR A 247 12.40 8.07 18.86
CA THR A 247 11.21 7.90 18.01
C THR A 247 11.14 6.50 17.41
N THR A 248 10.61 5.55 18.18
CA THR A 248 10.24 4.21 17.66
C THR A 248 9.00 4.29 16.78
N ALA A 249 8.03 5.14 17.13
CA ALA A 249 6.81 5.40 16.37
C ALA A 249 6.49 6.90 16.30
N LEU A 250 5.97 7.32 15.15
CA LEU A 250 5.41 8.66 14.93
C LEU A 250 4.03 8.80 15.58
N ALA A 251 3.22 7.75 15.49
CA ALA A 251 1.86 7.75 15.98
C ALA A 251 1.36 6.35 16.34
N VAL A 252 0.44 6.30 17.30
CA VAL A 252 -0.47 5.17 17.51
C VAL A 252 -1.88 5.66 17.17
N ARG A 253 -2.62 4.88 16.38
CA ARG A 253 -4.00 5.17 16.00
C ARG A 253 -4.89 4.05 16.45
N VAL A 254 -5.86 4.37 17.30
CA VAL A 254 -6.74 3.38 17.90
C VAL A 254 -8.11 3.45 17.24
N ALA A 255 -8.64 2.29 16.90
CA ALA A 255 -10.04 2.11 16.53
C ALA A 255 -10.65 1.04 17.43
N THR A 256 -11.83 1.33 17.98
CA THR A 256 -12.52 0.46 18.95
C THR A 256 -13.86 0.00 18.40
N ALA A 257 -14.31 -1.18 18.83
CA ALA A 257 -15.62 -1.72 18.50
C ALA A 257 -16.18 -2.53 19.68
N PRO A 258 -17.52 -2.71 19.77
CA PRO A 258 -18.10 -3.64 20.71
C PRO A 258 -17.55 -5.06 20.53
N CYS A 259 -17.51 -5.85 21.60
CA CYS A 259 -17.16 -7.26 21.56
C CYS A 259 -17.97 -8.06 22.58
N HIS A 260 -17.89 -9.39 22.49
CA HIS A 260 -18.52 -10.27 23.46
C HIS A 260 -17.91 -10.08 24.85
N ILE A 261 -18.73 -10.06 25.91
CA ILE A 261 -18.30 -9.77 27.29
C ILE A 261 -17.17 -10.67 27.81
N ALA A 262 -17.05 -11.89 27.28
CA ALA A 262 -16.01 -12.85 27.64
C ALA A 262 -14.69 -12.69 26.86
N ALA A 263 -14.58 -11.72 25.95
CA ALA A 263 -13.41 -11.54 25.08
C ALA A 263 -12.90 -10.10 25.10
N LEU A 264 -11.59 -9.94 24.88
CA LEU A 264 -10.97 -8.66 24.55
C LEU A 264 -10.07 -8.86 23.32
N PRO A 265 -10.63 -8.93 22.10
CA PRO A 265 -9.84 -9.03 20.88
C PRO A 265 -8.98 -7.79 20.69
N LEU A 266 -7.72 -8.00 20.33
CA LEU A 266 -6.74 -6.96 20.09
C LEU A 266 -5.99 -7.29 18.79
N ALA A 267 -5.83 -6.28 17.94
CA ALA A 267 -4.94 -6.36 16.79
C ALA A 267 -4.00 -5.15 16.77
N ILE A 268 -2.74 -5.40 16.43
CA ILE A 268 -1.68 -4.41 16.28
C ILE A 268 -1.18 -4.54 14.85
N ASN A 269 -1.42 -3.52 14.02
CA ASN A 269 -0.96 -3.44 12.64
C ASN A 269 0.17 -2.43 12.52
N MET A 270 1.36 -2.87 12.11
CA MET A 270 2.52 -2.00 11.97
C MET A 270 2.54 -1.37 10.58
N GLY A 271 2.63 -0.04 10.51
CA GLY A 271 3.05 0.72 9.34
C GLY A 271 4.52 1.09 9.48
N CYS A 272 5.33 0.80 8.45
CA CYS A 272 6.75 1.17 8.43
C CYS A 272 6.94 2.65 8.04
N SER A 273 8.19 3.12 8.03
CA SER A 273 8.55 4.46 7.53
C SER A 273 8.05 4.76 6.11
N ALA A 274 7.91 3.73 5.25
CA ALA A 274 7.24 3.83 3.95
C ALA A 274 5.71 3.71 4.08
N MET A 275 5.09 4.58 4.87
CA MET A 275 3.64 4.56 5.13
C MET A 275 2.85 5.14 3.95
N ARG A 276 2.60 4.30 2.94
CA ARG A 276 1.99 4.68 1.66
C ARG A 276 0.48 4.43 1.65
N ARG A 277 -0.30 5.48 1.88
CA ARG A 277 -1.77 5.42 1.90
C ARG A 277 -2.44 6.65 1.31
N ILE A 278 -3.64 6.49 0.79
CA ILE A 278 -4.50 7.58 0.34
C ILE A 278 -5.96 7.21 0.52
N THR A 279 -6.78 8.22 0.78
CA THR A 279 -8.24 8.13 0.73
C THR A 279 -8.72 8.96 -0.46
N VAL A 280 -9.46 8.34 -1.37
CA VAL A 280 -9.99 8.97 -2.58
C VAL A 280 -11.52 9.07 -2.43
N PRO A 281 -12.12 10.27 -2.36
CA PRO A 281 -13.56 10.40 -2.41
C PRO A 281 -14.05 9.98 -3.81
N LEU A 282 -15.12 9.17 -3.87
CA LEU A 282 -15.72 8.72 -5.10
C LEU A 282 -17.03 9.47 -5.38
N ALA A 283 -17.20 9.93 -6.61
CA ALA A 283 -18.45 10.56 -7.03
C ALA A 283 -19.53 9.50 -7.26
N CYS A 284 -20.57 9.54 -6.44
CA CYS A 284 -21.78 8.73 -6.57
C CYS A 284 -22.56 9.06 -7.86
N GLN A 285 -22.96 8.04 -8.64
CA GLN A 285 -23.77 8.24 -9.85
C GLN A 285 -25.24 7.84 -9.62
N PRO A 286 -26.24 8.48 -10.26
CA PRO A 286 -27.62 8.01 -10.20
C PRO A 286 -27.75 6.62 -10.86
N ALA A 287 -28.36 5.65 -10.17
CA ALA A 287 -28.53 4.28 -10.67
C ALA A 287 -29.22 4.22 -12.07
N GLU A 288 -30.19 5.09 -12.33
CA GLU A 288 -30.93 5.18 -13.60
C GLU A 288 -30.03 5.44 -14.83
N ARG A 289 -28.87 6.10 -14.65
CA ARG A 289 -27.95 6.38 -15.75
C ARG A 289 -27.19 5.15 -16.22
N LEU A 290 -26.99 4.15 -15.37
CA LEU A 290 -26.24 2.94 -15.73
C LEU A 290 -27.10 1.95 -16.53
N ASP A 291 -28.36 1.77 -16.16
CA ASP A 291 -29.29 0.88 -16.88
C ASP A 291 -29.58 1.41 -18.31
N ALA A 292 -29.62 2.73 -18.49
CA ALA A 292 -29.71 3.37 -19.80
C ALA A 292 -28.46 3.15 -20.67
N ALA A 293 -27.26 3.11 -20.08
CA ALA A 293 -26.01 2.84 -20.80
C ALA A 293 -25.86 1.35 -21.16
N ALA A 294 -26.22 0.44 -20.25
CA ALA A 294 -26.20 -1.00 -20.47
C ALA A 294 -27.24 -1.46 -21.51
N SER A 295 -28.45 -0.85 -21.51
CA SER A 295 -29.49 -1.12 -22.51
C SER A 295 -29.14 -0.60 -23.92
N ARG A 296 -28.32 0.46 -24.04
CA ARG A 296 -27.79 0.93 -25.33
C ARG A 296 -26.70 0.00 -25.89
N ARG A 297 -25.79 -0.50 -25.04
CA ARG A 297 -24.76 -1.47 -25.46
C ARG A 297 -25.34 -2.82 -25.90
N THR A 298 -26.40 -3.27 -25.23
CA THR A 298 -27.10 -4.52 -25.61
C THR A 298 -27.98 -4.38 -26.86
N ARG A 299 -28.48 -3.17 -27.16
CA ARG A 299 -29.14 -2.90 -28.45
C ARG A 299 -28.14 -2.82 -29.60
N SER A 300 -27.00 -2.15 -29.43
CA SER A 300 -25.98 -2.09 -30.49
C SER A 300 -25.36 -3.46 -30.81
N SER A 301 -25.26 -4.37 -29.83
CA SER A 301 -24.80 -5.74 -30.07
C SER A 301 -25.85 -6.64 -30.70
N ARG A 302 -27.15 -6.34 -30.53
CA ARG A 302 -28.25 -7.06 -31.21
C ARG A 302 -28.44 -6.59 -32.66
N ASP A 303 -28.18 -5.32 -32.94
CA ASP A 303 -28.24 -4.79 -34.31
C ASP A 303 -27.03 -5.23 -35.17
N ALA A 304 -25.92 -5.66 -34.54
CA ALA A 304 -24.76 -6.23 -35.23
C ALA A 304 -24.87 -7.75 -35.53
N ALA A 305 -25.86 -8.45 -34.95
CA ALA A 305 -26.05 -9.90 -35.13
C ALA A 305 -27.06 -10.27 -36.24
N GLY A 306 -27.34 -9.32 -37.14
CA GLY A 306 -28.28 -9.48 -38.27
C GLY A 306 -27.61 -9.79 -39.60
N LEU A 307 -26.59 -10.66 -39.65
CA LEU A 307 -26.10 -11.21 -40.92
C LEU A 307 -26.18 -12.74 -40.89
N ARG A 308 -27.19 -13.28 -41.57
CA ARG A 308 -27.38 -14.71 -41.82
C ARG A 308 -26.17 -15.25 -42.57
N THR A 309 -25.52 -16.28 -42.07
CA THR A 309 -24.60 -17.10 -42.87
C THR A 309 -25.25 -18.47 -43.06
N GLU A 310 -25.61 -18.76 -44.31
CA GLU A 310 -26.11 -20.05 -44.73
C GLU A 310 -25.04 -21.13 -44.55
N VAL A 311 -25.46 -22.27 -44.01
CA VAL A 311 -24.68 -23.50 -43.93
C VAL A 311 -24.66 -24.15 -45.32
N ARG A 312 -23.49 -24.25 -45.94
CA ARG A 312 -23.19 -25.25 -46.98
C ARG A 312 -21.82 -25.85 -46.74
N GLY A 313 -21.78 -27.17 -46.58
CA GLY A 313 -20.56 -27.94 -46.42
C GLY A 313 -19.84 -28.18 -47.75
N ALA A 314 -18.52 -28.36 -47.66
CA ALA A 314 -17.76 -29.29 -48.50
C ALA A 314 -16.36 -29.52 -47.89
N CYS A 315 -15.96 -30.78 -47.95
CA CYS A 315 -14.68 -31.38 -47.60
C CYS A 315 -13.54 -30.88 -48.50
N ALA A 316 -12.33 -30.65 -47.94
CA ALA A 316 -11.05 -31.09 -48.51
C ALA A 316 -9.85 -30.61 -47.66
N ILE A 317 -8.99 -31.56 -47.28
CA ILE A 317 -7.64 -31.36 -46.74
C ILE A 317 -6.67 -31.16 -47.92
N PRO A 318 -5.62 -30.34 -47.76
CA PRO A 318 -4.33 -30.69 -48.37
C PRO A 318 -3.19 -30.74 -47.33
N ARG A 319 -2.45 -31.84 -47.37
CA ARG A 319 -1.11 -32.02 -46.80
C ARG A 319 -0.06 -31.64 -47.86
N ILE A 320 0.97 -30.87 -47.47
CA ILE A 320 2.31 -30.78 -48.10
C ILE A 320 3.24 -30.26 -46.97
N SER A 321 4.16 -30.98 -46.30
CA SER A 321 5.44 -31.67 -46.65
C SER A 321 6.61 -30.76 -47.09
N GLY A 322 7.72 -30.77 -46.32
CA GLY A 322 9.06 -30.25 -46.69
C GLY A 322 9.68 -29.31 -45.64
N THR A 323 10.46 -29.80 -44.67
CA THR A 323 11.95 -29.97 -44.64
C THR A 323 12.76 -28.71 -44.29
N ALA A 324 13.71 -28.90 -43.37
CA ALA A 324 14.64 -27.95 -42.77
C ALA A 324 15.77 -27.51 -43.72
N GLU A 325 16.36 -26.32 -43.49
CA GLU A 325 17.80 -26.08 -43.19
C GLU A 325 18.22 -24.59 -43.30
N THR A 326 18.84 -24.11 -42.21
CA THR A 326 20.02 -23.21 -42.01
C THR A 326 20.32 -21.95 -42.86
N LEU A 327 20.71 -20.88 -42.13
CA LEU A 327 21.91 -19.99 -42.23
C LEU A 327 21.51 -18.57 -41.74
N ALA A 328 21.95 -18.04 -40.59
CA ALA A 328 23.28 -17.55 -40.18
C ALA A 328 23.76 -16.29 -40.94
N ASP A 329 24.45 -15.41 -40.21
CA ASP A 329 24.99 -14.06 -40.52
C ASP A 329 23.99 -12.91 -40.24
N PHE A 330 24.25 -11.97 -39.34
CA PHE A 330 25.47 -11.15 -39.22
C PHE A 330 25.90 -10.90 -37.76
N ALA A 331 27.20 -11.11 -37.51
CA ALA A 331 27.96 -10.59 -36.38
C ALA A 331 28.64 -9.24 -36.75
N GLU A 332 29.01 -8.50 -35.70
CA GLU A 332 29.64 -7.16 -35.66
C GLU A 332 30.95 -6.99 -36.47
N PRO A 333 31.57 -5.78 -36.46
CA PRO A 333 32.58 -5.58 -35.41
C PRO A 333 32.64 -4.18 -34.78
N ALA A 334 33.11 -4.17 -33.53
CA ALA A 334 33.62 -3.04 -32.79
C ALA A 334 34.92 -2.45 -33.37
N SER A 335 35.04 -1.12 -33.32
CA SER A 335 36.26 -0.29 -33.24
C SER A 335 35.80 1.08 -32.69
N ASP A 336 36.48 1.86 -31.86
CA ASP A 336 37.89 2.03 -31.54
C ASP A 336 37.97 2.74 -30.16
N ARG A 337 38.87 2.29 -29.28
CA ARG A 337 39.30 3.01 -28.08
C ARG A 337 40.73 3.49 -28.33
N SER A 338 40.95 4.80 -28.44
CA SER A 338 42.11 5.48 -27.83
C SER A 338 42.17 6.98 -28.17
N ARG A 339 42.83 7.74 -27.27
CA ARG A 339 43.18 9.18 -27.29
C ARG A 339 42.10 10.09 -26.69
N CYS A 340 42.37 10.95 -25.70
CA CYS A 340 43.63 11.42 -25.17
C CYS A 340 43.40 11.97 -23.75
N ALA A 341 44.24 11.59 -22.80
CA ALA A 341 44.41 12.29 -21.53
C ALA A 341 45.74 13.08 -21.60
N ARG A 342 45.75 14.25 -20.92
CA ARG A 342 46.88 15.08 -20.46
C ARG A 342 47.30 16.28 -21.33
N SER A 343 47.05 17.47 -20.79
CA SER A 343 48.06 18.44 -20.31
C SER A 343 47.36 19.34 -19.28
N ALA A 344 47.66 19.34 -17.98
CA ALA A 344 48.88 19.70 -17.25
C ALA A 344 49.14 21.23 -17.17
N ALA A 345 49.19 21.69 -15.91
CA ALA A 345 50.06 22.73 -15.31
C ALA A 345 49.76 24.23 -15.53
N ASP A 346 49.35 24.89 -14.43
CA ASP A 346 49.97 26.06 -13.75
C ASP A 346 48.98 26.53 -12.66
N ALA A 347 49.31 26.92 -11.43
CA ALA A 347 50.53 27.14 -10.66
C ALA A 347 50.14 26.98 -9.15
N GLY A 348 50.97 26.37 -8.31
CA GLY A 348 51.82 27.08 -7.33
C GLY A 348 51.23 26.94 -5.90
N GLU A 349 51.79 26.11 -5.01
CA GLU A 349 52.86 26.47 -4.04
C GLU A 349 52.26 27.26 -2.85
N GLU A 350 52.37 26.90 -1.57
CA GLU A 350 53.47 26.31 -0.82
C GLU A 350 52.93 25.83 0.56
N VAL A 351 53.49 24.73 1.08
CA VAL A 351 53.32 24.27 2.46
C VAL A 351 54.49 24.79 3.28
N ARG A 352 54.25 25.35 4.48
CA ARG A 352 55.21 25.26 5.59
C ARG A 352 54.51 25.03 6.93
N HIS A 353 54.95 23.97 7.59
CA HIS A 353 54.77 23.75 9.02
C HIS A 353 55.60 24.73 9.84
N GLY A 354 55.00 25.16 10.95
CA GLY A 354 55.57 25.83 12.11
C GLY A 354 54.51 25.81 13.21
#